data_AF-A0A0N0DG83-F1
#
_entry.id   AF-A0A0N0DG83-F1
#
_cell.length_a   1.000
_cell.length_b   1.000
_cell.length_c   1.000
_cell.angle_alpha   90.00
_cell.angle_beta   90.00
_cell.angle_gamma   90.00
#
_symmetry.space_group_name_H-M   'P 1'
#
loop_
_entity.id
_entity.type
_entity.pdbx_description
1 polymer ?
#
loop_
_entity_poly.entity_id
_entity_poly.type
_entity_poly.pdbx_seq_one_letter_code
_entity_poly.pdbx_strand_id
1 'polypeptide(L)'
;MSETTVSPINGENREHRKLKPLRRRPYTYIHADTHKEFQTVYEAHDRITVNLDIFWWDAITHIARRDSDGTPSCPNTSTKKKNEKPKPLESLQTPRVMPCDLKVRESRPLRFRVTPIRPLLPEHMRALVKTFCDPSIRETMLNNPGLYNAKLYVHLGELSPPDEAKSTELCRPVYFDQHLRGARKDMKIRAKQMGAALAIIHCKCGYDGAGIKFQLGLRPKYRKVVMWPTNFARCKIFNVSQNMELKLALAIAKNPTWPRPPGMLGFMSEESPLAPEGWRIWNAFKDAYLSACSDLSSTQPSLKFSPIAVIEHMSSIYNPHERWYDDLFGRERASQDLCRILRLMDGIRALSMPLSRQWSE
;
A
#
# COMPACT_ATOMS: atom_id res chain seq x y z
N MET A 1 10.85 -87.94 17.35
CA MET A 1 9.38 -88.03 17.49
C MET A 1 8.94 -86.75 18.18
N SER A 2 7.96 -85.97 17.74
CA SER A 2 7.19 -85.86 16.49
C SER A 2 6.49 -84.50 16.63
N GLU A 3 6.69 -83.62 15.65
CA GLU A 3 5.64 -82.99 14.83
C GLU A 3 4.90 -81.80 15.47
N THR A 4 5.11 -80.58 14.97
CA THR A 4 4.33 -79.88 13.91
C THR A 4 2.96 -79.45 14.43
N THR A 5 2.67 -78.15 14.56
CA THR A 5 2.01 -77.29 13.54
C THR A 5 1.77 -75.89 14.15
N VAL A 6 1.61 -74.75 13.45
CA VAL A 6 1.91 -74.34 12.06
C VAL A 6 2.08 -72.80 12.04
N SER A 7 2.88 -72.30 11.08
CA SER A 7 3.21 -70.88 10.77
C SER A 7 2.00 -70.12 10.14
N PRO A 8 2.11 -68.93 9.46
CA PRO A 8 3.23 -68.03 9.12
C PRO A 8 2.95 -66.55 9.58
N ILE A 9 3.51 -65.42 9.08
CA ILE A 9 4.39 -65.13 7.93
C ILE A 9 5.27 -63.87 8.12
N ASN A 10 6.18 -63.68 7.16
CA ASN A 10 7.08 -62.57 6.83
C ASN A 10 6.51 -61.12 6.96
N GLY A 11 7.32 -60.06 7.08
CA GLY A 11 8.79 -60.00 7.12
C GLY A 11 9.34 -58.64 6.64
N GLU A 12 10.64 -58.65 6.31
CA GLU A 12 11.43 -57.61 5.60
C GLU A 12 11.62 -56.23 6.27
N ASN A 13 12.80 -56.09 6.90
CA ASN A 13 13.57 -54.86 6.90
C ASN A 13 13.64 -54.23 5.51
N ARG A 14 13.26 -52.95 5.37
CA ARG A 14 13.71 -52.10 4.27
C ARG A 14 14.25 -50.75 4.75
N GLU A 15 15.55 -50.64 4.58
CA GLU A 15 16.40 -49.47 4.40
C GLU A 15 15.78 -48.07 4.40
N HIS A 16 16.45 -47.19 5.17
CA HIS A 16 16.87 -45.86 4.74
C HIS A 16 16.06 -45.10 3.67
N ARG A 17 14.87 -44.62 4.04
CA ARG A 17 14.42 -43.31 3.57
C ARG A 17 14.74 -42.23 4.59
N LYS A 18 15.98 -41.71 4.51
CA LYS A 18 16.31 -40.38 5.04
C LYS A 18 15.31 -39.38 4.45
N LEU A 19 14.30 -39.01 5.23
CA LEU A 19 13.37 -37.94 4.87
C LEU A 19 14.18 -36.65 4.75
N LYS A 20 14.60 -36.31 3.53
CA LYS A 20 15.15 -35.00 3.23
C LYS A 20 14.13 -33.99 3.76
N PRO A 21 14.48 -33.09 4.69
CA PRO A 21 13.54 -32.07 5.13
C PRO A 21 13.16 -31.27 3.89
N LEU A 22 11.89 -31.39 3.49
CA LEU A 22 11.31 -30.55 2.45
C LEU A 22 11.64 -29.12 2.84
N ARG A 23 12.42 -28.42 1.99
CA ARG A 23 12.81 -27.02 2.20
C ARG A 23 11.53 -26.20 2.33
N ARG A 24 11.03 -26.05 3.57
CA ARG A 24 9.86 -25.25 3.91
C ARG A 24 10.22 -23.81 3.57
N ARG A 25 9.82 -23.35 2.37
CA ARG A 25 9.81 -21.93 2.06
C ARG A 25 8.92 -21.28 3.12
N PRO A 26 9.37 -20.23 3.82
CA PRO A 26 8.52 -19.53 4.76
C PRO A 26 7.42 -18.83 3.97
N TYR A 27 6.22 -19.39 3.99
CA TYR A 27 5.03 -18.71 3.49
C TYR A 27 4.59 -17.70 4.55
N THR A 28 4.15 -16.53 4.12
CA THR A 28 3.39 -15.64 5.01
C THR A 28 1.95 -16.11 5.00
N TYR A 29 1.33 -16.16 6.18
CA TYR A 29 -0.07 -16.51 6.36
C TYR A 29 -0.82 -15.28 6.81
N ILE A 30 -2.01 -15.07 6.26
CA ILE A 30 -2.99 -14.12 6.79
C ILE A 30 -3.95 -14.92 7.67
N HIS A 31 -4.25 -14.37 8.85
CA HIS A 31 -5.12 -14.99 9.84
C HIS A 31 -6.46 -14.27 9.85
N ALA A 32 -7.54 -15.00 10.08
CA ALA A 32 -8.87 -14.46 10.35
C ALA A 32 -9.57 -15.31 11.41
N ASP A 33 -10.32 -14.66 12.28
CA ASP A 33 -10.99 -15.30 13.42
C ASP A 33 -12.34 -15.90 12.99
N THR A 34 -13.03 -15.28 12.01
CA THR A 34 -14.24 -15.81 11.39
C THR A 34 -14.05 -16.24 9.93
N HIS A 35 -14.90 -17.14 9.45
CA HIS A 35 -14.92 -17.57 8.04
C HIS A 35 -15.30 -16.45 7.07
N LYS A 36 -16.17 -15.52 7.49
CA LYS A 36 -16.59 -14.37 6.67
C LYS A 36 -15.45 -13.39 6.46
N GLU A 37 -14.69 -13.08 7.51
CA GLU A 37 -13.48 -12.26 7.39
C GLU A 37 -12.41 -12.97 6.55
N PHE A 38 -12.24 -14.29 6.74
CA PHE A 38 -11.32 -15.09 5.94
C PHE A 38 -11.64 -14.99 4.43
N GLN A 39 -12.89 -15.21 4.03
CA GLN A 39 -13.34 -15.05 2.65
C GLN A 39 -13.08 -13.63 2.14
N THR A 40 -13.53 -12.60 2.87
CA THR A 40 -13.36 -11.19 2.50
C THR A 40 -11.88 -10.83 2.25
N VAL A 41 -10.99 -11.25 3.15
CA VAL A 41 -9.55 -10.94 3.06
C VAL A 41 -8.86 -11.80 1.99
N TYR A 42 -9.32 -13.04 1.78
CA TYR A 42 -8.86 -13.89 0.68
C TYR A 42 -9.22 -13.30 -0.68
N GLU A 43 -10.48 -12.91 -0.89
CA GLU A 43 -10.97 -12.31 -2.13
C GLU A 43 -10.26 -10.98 -2.45
N ALA A 44 -10.08 -10.11 -1.44
CA ALA A 44 -9.31 -8.89 -1.59
C ALA A 44 -7.86 -9.18 -1.96
N HIS A 45 -7.23 -10.16 -1.30
CA HIS A 45 -5.85 -10.53 -1.57
C HIS A 45 -5.68 -11.12 -2.97
N ASP A 46 -6.49 -12.11 -3.34
CA ASP A 46 -6.44 -12.78 -4.64
C ASP A 46 -6.67 -11.79 -5.77
N ARG A 47 -7.80 -11.05 -5.73
CA ARG A 47 -8.15 -10.09 -6.78
C ARG A 47 -7.12 -8.97 -6.94
N ILE A 48 -6.61 -8.40 -5.85
CA ILE A 48 -5.59 -7.36 -5.93
C ILE A 48 -4.26 -7.94 -6.43
N THR A 49 -3.81 -9.09 -5.92
CA THR A 49 -2.53 -9.71 -6.34
C THR A 49 -2.55 -10.08 -7.82
N VAL A 50 -3.61 -10.75 -8.29
CA VAL A 50 -3.75 -11.18 -9.69
C VAL A 50 -3.78 -9.99 -10.65
N ASN A 51 -4.56 -8.94 -10.34
CA ASN A 51 -4.62 -7.76 -11.21
C ASN A 51 -3.31 -6.97 -11.21
N LEU A 52 -2.59 -6.94 -10.09
CA LEU A 52 -1.24 -6.39 -10.08
C LEU A 52 -0.32 -7.25 -10.96
N ASP A 53 -0.21 -8.56 -10.74
CA ASP A 53 0.69 -9.42 -11.54
C ASP A 53 0.41 -9.34 -13.07
N ILE A 54 -0.84 -9.13 -13.49
CA ILE A 54 -1.23 -8.87 -14.87
C ILE A 54 -0.79 -7.46 -15.33
N PHE A 55 -1.28 -6.39 -14.70
CA PHE A 55 -1.16 -5.03 -15.23
C PHE A 55 0.10 -4.26 -14.79
N TRP A 56 0.86 -4.77 -13.81
CA TRP A 56 2.02 -4.10 -13.21
C TRP A 56 3.16 -3.87 -14.20
N TRP A 57 3.43 -4.85 -15.07
CA TRP A 57 4.48 -4.72 -16.07
C TRP A 57 4.15 -3.68 -17.13
N ASP A 58 2.92 -3.68 -17.65
CA ASP A 58 2.48 -2.72 -18.65
C ASP A 58 2.47 -1.31 -18.06
N ALA A 59 1.82 -1.12 -16.91
CA ALA A 59 1.74 0.16 -16.24
C ALA A 59 3.15 0.76 -15.98
N ILE A 60 4.10 -0.02 -15.47
CA ILE A 60 5.48 0.45 -15.24
C ILE A 60 6.23 0.72 -16.54
N THR A 61 6.04 -0.09 -17.58
CA THR A 61 6.75 0.06 -18.85
C THR A 61 6.25 1.29 -19.62
N HIS A 62 4.94 1.55 -19.65
CA HIS A 62 4.38 2.78 -20.23
C HIS A 62 4.83 4.03 -19.46
N ILE A 63 4.86 3.97 -18.13
CA ILE A 63 5.37 5.05 -17.26
C ILE A 63 6.86 5.34 -17.46
N ALA A 64 7.67 4.33 -17.82
CA ALA A 64 9.08 4.49 -18.15
C ALA A 64 9.28 5.17 -19.51
N ARG A 65 8.47 4.82 -20.52
CA ARG A 65 8.51 5.44 -21.86
C ARG A 65 8.09 6.91 -21.86
N ARG A 66 7.06 7.29 -21.08
CA ARG A 66 6.63 8.71 -20.98
C ARG A 66 7.64 9.62 -20.28
N ASP A 67 8.65 9.08 -19.57
CA ASP A 67 9.76 9.89 -19.03
C ASP A 67 10.80 10.27 -20.09
N SER A 68 10.84 9.60 -21.24
CA SER A 68 11.76 9.89 -22.36
C SER A 68 11.18 10.85 -23.39
N ASP A 69 9.87 10.86 -23.59
CA ASP A 69 9.23 11.55 -24.75
C ASP A 69 8.60 12.92 -24.42
N GLY A 70 8.75 13.40 -23.19
CA GLY A 70 8.17 14.66 -22.73
C GLY A 70 6.68 14.58 -22.37
N THR A 71 6.17 15.60 -21.67
CA THR A 71 4.82 15.61 -21.10
C THR A 71 3.73 15.70 -22.17
N PRO A 72 2.83 14.70 -22.31
CA PRO A 72 1.69 14.81 -23.21
C PRO A 72 0.59 15.65 -22.55
N SER A 73 0.18 16.74 -23.20
CA SER A 73 -1.04 17.47 -22.84
C SER A 73 -2.27 16.59 -23.15
N CYS A 74 -3.25 16.57 -22.24
CA CYS A 74 -4.48 15.80 -22.45
C CYS A 74 -5.34 16.44 -23.57
N PRO A 75 -5.77 15.68 -24.60
CA PRO A 75 -6.70 16.20 -25.60
C PRO A 75 -8.12 16.24 -25.03
N ASN A 76 -8.71 17.43 -24.97
CA ASN A 76 -10.15 17.60 -24.81
C ASN A 76 -10.88 16.90 -25.96
N THR A 77 -11.89 16.06 -25.67
CA THR A 77 -12.84 15.62 -26.70
C THR A 77 -14.28 15.77 -26.23
N SER A 78 -15.01 16.63 -26.94
CA SER A 78 -16.44 16.77 -26.80
C SER A 78 -17.18 15.60 -27.47
N THR A 79 -18.34 15.29 -26.90
CA THR A 79 -19.51 14.65 -27.52
C THR A 79 -19.41 14.21 -29.00
N LYS A 80 -19.55 12.90 -29.23
CA LYS A 80 -20.44 12.38 -30.30
C LYS A 80 -21.01 11.01 -29.91
N LYS A 81 -22.32 10.98 -29.68
CA LYS A 81 -23.08 9.73 -29.45
C LYS A 81 -23.04 8.86 -30.71
N LYS A 82 -22.96 7.54 -30.54
CA LYS A 82 -23.51 6.57 -31.50
C LYS A 82 -24.27 5.50 -30.72
N ASN A 83 -25.47 5.18 -31.21
CA ASN A 83 -26.42 4.30 -30.52
C ASN A 83 -26.19 2.85 -30.93
N GLU A 84 -26.07 1.93 -29.97
CA GLU A 84 -26.32 0.49 -30.20
C GLU A 84 -27.18 -0.09 -29.06
N LYS A 85 -28.03 -1.05 -29.39
CA LYS A 85 -29.08 -1.60 -28.51
C LYS A 85 -28.57 -2.80 -27.68
N PRO A 86 -29.09 -3.02 -26.45
CA PRO A 86 -28.69 -4.14 -25.61
C PRO A 86 -29.37 -5.46 -25.99
N LYS A 87 -28.74 -6.58 -25.64
CA LYS A 87 -29.30 -7.95 -25.64
C LYS A 87 -28.58 -8.83 -24.58
N PRO A 88 -29.15 -9.94 -24.11
CA PRO A 88 -29.78 -9.94 -22.78
C PRO A 88 -29.10 -10.85 -21.73
N LEU A 89 -29.58 -10.80 -20.48
CA LEU A 89 -29.11 -11.64 -19.37
C LEU A 89 -29.60 -13.09 -19.49
N GLU A 90 -28.70 -14.03 -19.19
CA GLU A 90 -28.97 -15.37 -18.66
C GLU A 90 -27.83 -15.74 -17.68
N SER A 91 -27.98 -16.68 -16.75
CA SER A 91 -29.07 -16.87 -15.77
C SER A 91 -28.44 -17.54 -14.53
N LEU A 92 -29.00 -17.35 -13.33
CA LEU A 92 -28.42 -17.92 -12.09
C LEU A 92 -28.72 -19.41 -11.96
N GLN A 93 -27.70 -20.20 -11.59
CA GLN A 93 -27.90 -21.43 -10.82
C GLN A 93 -26.86 -21.54 -9.68
N THR A 94 -27.36 -21.62 -8.45
CA THR A 94 -26.59 -21.90 -7.23
C THR A 94 -26.83 -23.33 -6.76
N PRO A 95 -25.80 -24.09 -6.36
CA PRO A 95 -25.99 -25.33 -5.63
C PRO A 95 -26.49 -25.07 -4.21
N ARG A 96 -27.52 -25.81 -3.78
CA ARG A 96 -28.00 -25.81 -2.38
C ARG A 96 -26.97 -26.46 -1.46
N VAL A 97 -26.76 -25.89 -0.27
CA VAL A 97 -26.09 -26.56 0.85
C VAL A 97 -26.98 -26.42 2.10
N MET A 98 -27.24 -27.55 2.78
CA MET A 98 -28.08 -27.61 3.98
C MET A 98 -27.36 -27.09 5.24
N PRO A 99 -28.10 -26.70 6.31
CA PRO A 99 -27.51 -26.04 7.47
C PRO A 99 -27.07 -27.02 8.57
N CYS A 100 -26.05 -26.55 9.30
CA CYS A 100 -25.83 -26.76 10.75
C CYS A 100 -25.53 -28.17 11.30
N ASP A 101 -24.34 -28.26 11.89
CA ASP A 101 -24.23 -28.72 13.28
C ASP A 101 -23.15 -27.89 14.00
N LEU A 102 -23.57 -26.85 14.74
CA LEU A 102 -22.65 -26.02 15.52
C LEU A 102 -22.37 -26.66 16.88
N LYS A 103 -21.26 -27.39 16.98
CA LYS A 103 -20.53 -27.45 18.26
C LYS A 103 -19.54 -26.30 18.30
N VAL A 104 -19.57 -25.52 19.38
CA VAL A 104 -18.62 -24.42 19.64
C VAL A 104 -17.23 -25.02 19.86
N ARG A 105 -16.54 -25.26 18.76
CA ARG A 105 -15.09 -25.49 18.72
C ARG A 105 -14.44 -24.12 18.83
N GLU A 106 -13.48 -24.00 19.74
CA GLU A 106 -12.55 -22.86 19.76
C GLU A 106 -12.06 -22.61 18.33
N SER A 107 -12.37 -21.42 17.80
CA SER A 107 -12.26 -21.11 16.38
C SER A 107 -10.79 -21.05 15.98
N ARG A 108 -10.25 -22.18 15.53
CA ARG A 108 -8.89 -22.25 14.98
C ARG A 108 -8.79 -21.22 13.84
N PRO A 109 -7.89 -20.22 13.93
CA PRO A 109 -7.84 -19.14 12.97
C PRO A 109 -7.58 -19.68 11.58
N LEU A 110 -8.41 -19.28 10.62
CA LEU A 110 -8.32 -19.71 9.23
C LEU A 110 -7.13 -19.02 8.57
N ARG A 111 -6.38 -19.75 7.73
CA ARG A 111 -5.13 -19.26 7.11
C ARG A 111 -4.97 -19.68 5.66
N PHE A 112 -4.61 -18.74 4.80
CA PHE A 112 -4.25 -18.99 3.41
C PHE A 112 -2.80 -18.59 3.12
N ARG A 113 -2.23 -19.14 2.05
CA ARG A 113 -0.83 -18.91 1.66
C ARG A 113 -0.72 -17.67 0.77
N VAL A 114 0.27 -16.83 1.07
CA VAL A 114 0.64 -15.68 0.23
C VAL A 114 2.01 -15.92 -0.40
N THR A 115 2.21 -15.43 -1.64
CA THR A 115 3.52 -15.41 -2.32
C THR A 115 4.56 -14.72 -1.44
N PRO A 116 5.61 -15.42 -0.99
CA PRO A 116 6.51 -14.86 0.01
C PRO A 116 7.45 -13.82 -0.59
N ILE A 117 7.35 -12.59 -0.08
CA ILE A 117 8.35 -11.53 -0.25
C ILE A 117 9.65 -12.05 0.37
N ARG A 118 10.76 -12.05 -0.38
CA ARG A 118 12.06 -12.38 0.23
C ARG A 118 12.51 -11.20 1.11
N PRO A 119 12.94 -11.44 2.36
CA PRO A 119 13.49 -10.38 3.21
C PRO A 119 14.75 -9.78 2.56
N LEU A 120 15.13 -8.60 3.04
CA LEU A 120 16.40 -7.98 2.66
C LEU A 120 17.58 -8.84 3.13
N LEU A 121 18.73 -8.67 2.47
CA LEU A 121 19.95 -9.39 2.87
C LEU A 121 20.44 -8.91 4.24
N PRO A 122 21.12 -9.77 5.03
CA PRO A 122 21.77 -9.38 6.29
C PRO A 122 22.61 -8.12 6.19
N GLU A 123 23.34 -7.95 5.08
CA GLU A 123 24.22 -6.81 4.83
C GLU A 123 23.41 -5.52 4.65
N HIS A 124 22.25 -5.58 3.97
CA HIS A 124 21.34 -4.44 3.85
C HIS A 124 20.79 -4.04 5.23
N MET A 125 20.36 -5.01 6.05
CA MET A 125 19.82 -4.72 7.38
C MET A 125 20.89 -4.11 8.30
N ARG A 126 22.11 -4.63 8.30
CA ARG A 126 23.25 -4.07 9.06
C ARG A 126 23.61 -2.66 8.59
N ALA A 127 23.59 -2.40 7.28
CA ALA A 127 23.81 -1.06 6.73
C ALA A 127 22.73 -0.08 7.20
N LEU A 128 21.46 -0.45 7.09
CA LEU A 128 20.34 0.38 7.54
C LEU A 128 20.40 0.70 9.04
N VAL A 129 20.72 -0.28 9.89
CA VAL A 129 20.94 -0.05 11.33
C VAL A 129 22.09 0.95 11.57
N LYS A 130 23.23 0.78 10.88
CA LYS A 130 24.37 1.71 11.01
C LYS A 130 24.07 3.13 10.52
N THR A 131 23.24 3.28 9.48
CA THR A 131 22.90 4.58 8.89
C THR A 131 21.79 5.32 9.65
N PHE A 132 20.75 4.61 10.11
CA PHE A 132 19.52 5.25 10.60
C PHE A 132 19.24 5.05 12.09
N CYS A 133 19.89 4.10 12.78
CA CYS A 133 19.77 3.99 14.23
C CYS A 133 20.76 4.91 14.95
N ASP A 134 20.33 5.43 16.10
CA ASP A 134 21.15 6.18 17.04
C ASP A 134 22.30 5.30 17.57
N PRO A 135 23.53 5.84 17.74
CA PRO A 135 24.67 5.08 18.27
C PRO A 135 24.38 4.25 19.52
N SER A 136 23.56 4.77 20.44
CA SER A 136 23.23 4.11 21.72
C SER A 136 22.48 2.77 21.58
N ILE A 137 21.76 2.56 20.47
CA ILE A 137 20.99 1.32 20.24
C ILE A 137 21.56 0.43 19.12
N ARG A 138 22.62 0.86 18.41
CA ARG A 138 23.14 0.14 17.24
C ARG A 138 23.59 -1.28 17.57
N GLU A 139 24.34 -1.45 18.66
CA GLU A 139 24.84 -2.76 19.05
C GLU A 139 23.69 -3.72 19.44
N THR A 140 22.76 -3.25 20.26
CA THR A 140 21.52 -3.95 20.62
C THR A 140 20.74 -4.40 19.38
N MET A 141 20.63 -3.53 18.37
CA MET A 141 19.94 -3.85 17.12
C MET A 141 20.71 -4.82 16.22
N LEU A 142 22.03 -4.70 16.13
CA LEU A 142 22.88 -5.61 15.35
C LEU A 142 22.93 -7.02 15.95
N ASN A 143 22.85 -7.12 17.29
CA ASN A 143 22.81 -8.38 18.04
C ASN A 143 21.40 -8.97 18.17
N ASN A 144 20.35 -8.29 17.68
CA ASN A 144 18.98 -8.79 17.75
C ASN A 144 18.78 -10.00 16.81
N PRO A 145 18.43 -11.20 17.32
CA PRO A 145 18.27 -12.41 16.49
C PRO A 145 17.11 -12.30 15.48
N GLY A 146 16.16 -11.40 15.71
CA GLY A 146 15.05 -11.12 14.80
C GLY A 146 15.40 -10.18 13.65
N LEU A 147 16.56 -9.51 13.64
CA LEU A 147 16.91 -8.45 12.66
C LEU A 147 16.74 -8.89 11.21
N TYR A 148 17.08 -10.14 10.87
CA TYR A 148 17.01 -10.66 9.51
C TYR A 148 15.58 -11.03 9.05
N ASN A 149 14.61 -11.02 9.97
CA ASN A 149 13.19 -11.19 9.71
C ASN A 149 12.41 -9.85 9.75
N ALA A 150 13.11 -8.73 9.90
CA ALA A 150 12.52 -7.40 9.95
C ALA A 150 11.72 -7.07 8.68
N LYS A 151 10.64 -6.29 8.86
CA LYS A 151 9.77 -5.82 7.78
C LYS A 151 9.79 -4.31 7.76
N LEU A 152 10.23 -3.76 6.63
CA LEU A 152 10.34 -2.33 6.42
C LEU A 152 9.22 -1.87 5.48
N TYR A 153 8.39 -0.93 5.93
CA TYR A 153 7.21 -0.46 5.19
C TYR A 153 7.41 0.97 4.67
N VAL A 154 7.27 1.18 3.36
CA VAL A 154 7.43 2.50 2.73
C VAL A 154 6.32 3.44 3.17
N HIS A 155 6.69 4.55 3.81
CA HIS A 155 5.80 5.68 4.16
C HIS A 155 6.31 6.93 3.41
N LEU A 156 5.68 7.28 2.28
CA LEU A 156 6.04 8.50 1.52
C LEU A 156 5.16 9.71 1.84
N GLY A 157 4.12 9.54 2.67
CA GLY A 157 3.25 10.62 3.13
C GLY A 157 3.59 11.19 4.50
N GLU A 158 4.69 10.75 5.13
CA GLU A 158 5.10 11.15 6.49
C GLU A 158 6.62 11.34 6.59
N LEU A 159 7.04 12.22 7.51
CA LEU A 159 8.41 12.36 7.97
C LEU A 159 8.66 11.48 9.22
N SER A 160 9.91 11.12 9.45
CA SER A 160 10.31 10.40 10.68
C SER A 160 9.93 11.20 11.94
N PRO A 161 9.32 10.57 12.97
CA PRO A 161 9.16 11.22 14.27
C PRO A 161 10.53 11.43 14.95
N PRO A 162 10.63 12.35 15.94
CA PRO A 162 11.92 12.75 16.52
C PRO A 162 12.77 11.60 17.08
N ASP A 163 12.15 10.64 17.78
CA ASP A 163 12.85 9.51 18.40
C ASP A 163 12.95 8.26 17.49
N GLU A 164 12.62 8.36 16.20
CA GLU A 164 12.63 7.23 15.26
C GLU A 164 14.02 6.57 15.13
N ALA A 165 15.10 7.34 15.35
CA ALA A 165 16.46 6.80 15.38
C ALA A 165 16.71 5.86 16.58
N LYS A 166 15.92 5.98 17.67
CA LYS A 166 16.00 5.13 18.87
C LYS A 166 14.99 3.96 18.84
N SER A 167 14.17 3.85 17.79
CA SER A 167 13.21 2.75 17.65
C SER A 167 13.92 1.41 17.42
N THR A 168 13.65 0.44 18.30
CA THR A 168 14.12 -0.94 18.20
C THR A 168 13.14 -1.87 17.47
N GLU A 169 12.07 -1.32 16.90
CA GLU A 169 11.04 -2.12 16.23
C GLU A 169 11.57 -2.80 14.96
N LEU A 170 11.33 -4.11 14.86
CA LEU A 170 11.69 -4.91 13.68
C LEU A 170 10.66 -4.81 12.55
N CYS A 171 9.44 -4.35 12.82
CA CYS A 171 8.37 -4.18 11.83
C CYS A 171 7.97 -2.71 11.70
N ARG A 172 8.89 -1.86 11.21
CA ARG A 172 8.77 -0.40 11.25
C ARG A 172 8.57 0.27 9.88
N PRO A 173 7.97 1.47 9.86
CA PRO A 173 7.98 2.35 8.69
C PRO A 173 9.41 2.77 8.27
N VAL A 174 9.54 3.15 7.00
CA VAL A 174 10.68 3.87 6.42
C VAL A 174 10.10 5.13 5.79
N TYR A 175 10.38 6.26 6.43
CA TYR A 175 9.75 7.54 6.15
C TYR A 175 10.37 8.25 4.94
N PHE A 176 9.70 9.32 4.49
CA PHE A 176 10.11 10.10 3.32
C PHE A 176 11.56 10.60 3.41
N ASP A 177 11.98 11.12 4.55
CA ASP A 177 13.33 11.67 4.77
C ASP A 177 14.42 10.59 4.85
N GLN A 178 14.08 9.38 5.33
CA GLN A 178 14.98 8.23 5.32
C GLN A 178 15.15 7.70 3.89
N HIS A 179 14.05 7.65 3.13
CA HIS A 179 14.10 7.38 1.70
C HIS A 179 14.91 8.42 0.93
N LEU A 180 14.80 9.71 1.28
CA LEU A 180 15.59 10.78 0.66
C LEU A 180 17.08 10.66 0.96
N ARG A 181 17.45 10.28 2.19
CA ARG A 181 18.84 10.06 2.59
C ARG A 181 19.45 8.78 1.99
N GLY A 182 18.71 7.66 2.01
CA GLY A 182 19.22 6.34 1.61
C GLY A 182 18.92 5.90 0.17
N ALA A 183 17.95 6.51 -0.51
CA ALA A 183 17.41 5.99 -1.77
C ALA A 183 16.85 7.07 -2.73
N ARG A 184 17.29 8.34 -2.65
CA ARG A 184 16.78 9.49 -3.45
C ARG A 184 16.53 9.17 -4.93
N LYS A 185 17.48 8.50 -5.58
CA LYS A 185 17.44 8.14 -7.01
C LYS A 185 16.25 7.23 -7.36
N ASP A 186 15.82 6.36 -6.45
CA ASP A 186 14.70 5.44 -6.65
C ASP A 186 13.33 6.09 -6.34
N MET A 187 13.27 7.17 -5.56
CA MET A 187 12.00 7.68 -5.01
C MET A 187 10.99 8.04 -6.08
N LYS A 188 11.41 8.72 -7.18
CA LYS A 188 10.52 9.05 -8.31
C LYS A 188 9.90 7.80 -8.93
N ILE A 189 10.70 6.74 -9.11
CA ILE A 189 10.26 5.47 -9.69
C ILE A 189 9.29 4.75 -8.73
N ARG A 190 9.57 4.77 -7.42
CA ARG A 190 8.67 4.17 -6.41
C ARG A 190 7.34 4.91 -6.33
N ALA A 191 7.35 6.23 -6.32
CA ALA A 191 6.13 7.05 -6.34
C ALA A 191 5.26 6.74 -7.56
N LYS A 192 5.88 6.64 -8.74
CA LYS A 192 5.21 6.20 -9.97
C LYS A 192 4.62 4.78 -9.87
N GLN A 193 5.36 3.84 -9.30
CA GLN A 193 4.87 2.47 -9.05
C GLN A 193 3.68 2.46 -8.08
N MET A 194 3.63 3.35 -7.08
CA MET A 194 2.50 3.50 -6.17
C MET A 194 1.29 4.08 -6.89
N GLY A 195 1.47 5.09 -7.76
CA GLY A 195 0.38 5.65 -8.57
C GLY A 195 -0.24 4.58 -9.49
N ALA A 196 0.60 3.83 -10.20
CA ALA A 196 0.18 2.68 -11.00
C ALA A 196 -0.55 1.60 -10.17
N ALA A 197 -0.05 1.27 -8.98
CA ALA A 197 -0.70 0.32 -8.08
C ALA A 197 -2.12 0.78 -7.76
N LEU A 198 -2.26 2.03 -7.30
CA LEU A 198 -3.53 2.59 -6.89
C LEU A 198 -4.54 2.64 -8.04
N ALA A 199 -4.08 2.95 -9.26
CA ALA A 199 -4.91 2.91 -10.46
C ALA A 199 -5.44 1.50 -10.76
N ILE A 200 -4.61 0.46 -10.68
CA ILE A 200 -5.05 -0.94 -10.83
C ILE A 200 -6.08 -1.31 -9.75
N ILE A 201 -5.81 -0.90 -8.51
CA ILE A 201 -6.65 -1.20 -7.34
C ILE A 201 -8.01 -0.50 -7.40
N HIS A 202 -8.07 0.76 -7.84
CA HIS A 202 -9.34 1.46 -8.05
C HIS A 202 -10.05 0.94 -9.31
N CYS A 203 -9.39 0.94 -10.47
CA CYS A 203 -10.06 0.73 -11.75
C CYS A 203 -10.39 -0.73 -12.07
N LYS A 204 -9.53 -1.69 -11.69
CA LYS A 204 -9.75 -3.12 -11.97
C LYS A 204 -10.22 -3.91 -10.75
N CYS A 205 -9.67 -3.60 -9.56
CA CYS A 205 -10.04 -4.31 -8.34
C CYS A 205 -11.30 -3.75 -7.66
N GLY A 206 -11.60 -2.45 -7.82
CA GLY A 206 -12.76 -1.80 -7.17
C GLY A 206 -12.60 -1.62 -5.65
N TYR A 207 -11.36 -1.47 -5.17
CA TYR A 207 -11.02 -1.30 -3.76
C TYR A 207 -10.47 0.10 -3.45
N ASP A 208 -10.73 0.60 -2.24
CA ASP A 208 -10.40 1.96 -1.78
C ASP A 208 -8.91 2.24 -1.47
N GLY A 209 -8.06 1.20 -1.47
CA GLY A 209 -6.63 1.32 -1.14
C GLY A 209 -6.30 1.68 0.32
N ALA A 210 -7.28 1.77 1.22
CA ALA A 210 -7.09 2.26 2.59
C ALA A 210 -6.11 1.42 3.42
N GLY A 211 -6.10 0.10 3.21
CA GLY A 211 -5.29 -0.84 3.99
C GLY A 211 -3.86 -1.03 3.53
N ILE A 212 -3.56 -0.61 2.29
CA ILE A 212 -2.35 -1.03 1.58
C ILE A 212 -1.09 -0.52 2.27
N LYS A 213 -0.13 -1.42 2.47
CA LYS A 213 1.24 -1.08 2.80
C LYS A 213 2.14 -1.54 1.66
N PHE A 214 3.29 -0.90 1.46
CA PHE A 214 4.32 -1.48 0.59
C PHE A 214 5.52 -1.91 1.42
N GLN A 215 5.83 -3.20 1.40
CA GLN A 215 6.99 -3.75 2.09
C GLN A 215 8.22 -3.71 1.17
N LEU A 216 9.38 -3.34 1.71
CA LEU A 216 10.67 -3.52 1.04
C LEU A 216 11.13 -4.98 1.14
N GLY A 217 11.58 -5.52 0.02
CA GLY A 217 12.11 -6.88 -0.06
C GLY A 217 12.98 -7.08 -1.28
N LEU A 218 13.37 -8.33 -1.56
CA LEU A 218 14.21 -8.67 -2.71
C LEU A 218 13.41 -9.36 -3.81
N ARG A 219 13.61 -8.94 -5.06
CA ARG A 219 13.05 -9.66 -6.21
C ARG A 219 13.72 -11.04 -6.34
N PRO A 220 12.97 -12.17 -6.30
CA PRO A 220 13.57 -13.51 -6.17
C PRO A 220 14.62 -13.90 -7.21
N LYS A 221 14.52 -13.37 -8.43
CA LYS A 221 15.41 -13.69 -9.57
C LYS A 221 16.67 -12.82 -9.66
N TYR A 222 16.62 -11.58 -9.18
CA TYR A 222 17.66 -10.57 -9.48
C TYR A 222 18.34 -9.95 -8.25
N ARG A 223 17.92 -10.31 -7.02
CA ARG A 223 18.39 -9.73 -5.74
C ARG A 223 18.28 -8.18 -5.63
N LYS A 224 17.66 -7.50 -6.60
CA LYS A 224 17.36 -6.06 -6.53
C LYS A 224 16.32 -5.81 -5.43
N VAL A 225 16.52 -4.75 -4.64
CA VAL A 225 15.52 -4.25 -3.70
C VAL A 225 14.31 -3.76 -4.49
N VAL A 226 13.13 -4.24 -4.10
CA VAL A 226 11.84 -3.89 -4.69
C VAL A 226 10.85 -3.54 -3.59
N MET A 227 9.82 -2.82 -4.01
CA MET A 227 8.68 -2.43 -3.19
C MET A 227 7.51 -3.34 -3.57
N TRP A 228 6.88 -3.98 -2.58
CA TRP A 228 5.83 -4.99 -2.79
C TRP A 228 4.54 -4.63 -2.06
N PRO A 229 3.39 -4.47 -2.73
CA PRO A 229 2.11 -4.16 -2.11
C PRO A 229 1.61 -5.32 -1.24
N THR A 230 1.08 -5.01 -0.06
CA THR A 230 0.64 -5.98 0.93
C THR A 230 -0.42 -5.37 1.87
N ASN A 231 -0.86 -6.13 2.87
CA ASN A 231 -1.82 -5.72 3.90
C ASN A 231 -3.23 -5.37 3.37
N PHE A 232 -3.74 -6.14 2.42
CA PHE A 232 -5.03 -5.87 1.77
C PHE A 232 -6.26 -6.00 2.69
N ALA A 233 -6.12 -6.56 3.90
CA ALA A 233 -7.23 -6.86 4.81
C ALA A 233 -8.09 -5.64 5.24
N ARG A 234 -7.56 -4.43 5.16
CA ARG A 234 -8.29 -3.18 5.47
C ARG A 234 -8.82 -2.44 4.23
N CYS A 235 -8.63 -2.97 3.03
CA CYS A 235 -9.19 -2.40 1.80
C CYS A 235 -10.68 -2.74 1.71
N LYS A 236 -11.50 -1.78 1.33
CA LYS A 236 -12.95 -1.98 1.18
C LYS A 236 -13.35 -1.87 -0.29
N ILE A 237 -14.29 -2.70 -0.72
CA ILE A 237 -14.94 -2.54 -2.01
C ILE A 237 -15.75 -1.23 -1.98
N PHE A 238 -15.62 -0.41 -3.01
CA PHE A 238 -16.45 0.77 -3.18
C PHE A 238 -17.51 0.55 -4.27
N ASN A 239 -18.71 1.06 -4.01
CA ASN A 239 -19.84 1.02 -4.93
C ASN A 239 -20.16 2.43 -5.43
N VAL A 240 -20.78 2.50 -6.62
CA VAL A 240 -21.32 3.76 -7.18
C VAL A 240 -22.28 4.37 -6.16
N SER A 241 -21.88 5.53 -5.63
CA SER A 241 -22.60 6.27 -4.60
C SER A 241 -22.19 7.73 -4.69
N GLN A 242 -23.00 8.63 -4.13
CA GLN A 242 -22.64 10.04 -3.99
C GLN A 242 -21.28 10.16 -3.25
N ASN A 243 -20.45 11.09 -3.70
CA ASN A 243 -19.14 11.41 -3.14
C ASN A 243 -18.17 10.21 -3.08
N MET A 244 -18.19 9.34 -4.10
CA MET A 244 -17.25 8.23 -4.19
C MET A 244 -15.80 8.73 -4.23
N GLU A 245 -15.52 9.75 -5.04
CA GLU A 245 -14.19 10.30 -5.25
C GLU A 245 -13.61 10.88 -3.96
N LEU A 246 -14.45 11.55 -3.16
CA LEU A 246 -14.09 12.04 -1.82
C LEU A 246 -13.82 10.88 -0.85
N LYS A 247 -14.62 9.81 -0.87
CA LYS A 247 -14.39 8.60 -0.04
C LYS A 247 -13.08 7.90 -0.40
N LEU A 248 -12.78 7.76 -1.70
CA LEU A 248 -11.51 7.23 -2.21
C LEU A 248 -10.34 8.11 -1.79
N ALA A 249 -10.48 9.43 -1.94
CA ALA A 249 -9.47 10.39 -1.52
C ALA A 249 -9.22 10.36 -0.01
N LEU A 250 -10.25 10.23 0.83
CA LEU A 250 -10.11 10.07 2.29
C LEU A 250 -9.39 8.76 2.67
N ALA A 251 -9.69 7.66 1.97
CA ALA A 251 -9.06 6.36 2.19
C ALA A 251 -7.54 6.41 1.97
N ILE A 252 -7.10 7.06 0.89
CA ILE A 252 -5.68 7.23 0.58
C ILE A 252 -5.02 8.34 1.41
N ALA A 253 -5.71 9.47 1.64
CA ALA A 253 -5.20 10.59 2.44
C ALA A 253 -4.84 10.16 3.87
N LYS A 254 -5.67 9.30 4.49
CA LYS A 254 -5.44 8.77 5.85
C LYS A 254 -4.36 7.69 5.94
N ASN A 255 -3.89 7.13 4.82
CA ASN A 255 -2.88 6.08 4.81
C ASN A 255 -1.50 6.68 4.47
N PRO A 256 -0.54 6.71 5.41
CA PRO A 256 0.74 7.39 5.25
C PRO A 256 1.73 6.68 4.31
N THR A 257 1.36 5.47 3.90
CA THR A 257 2.02 4.76 2.81
C THR A 257 2.11 5.65 1.56
N TRP A 258 0.99 6.27 1.16
CA TRP A 258 0.89 7.01 -0.11
C TRP A 258 1.65 8.35 -0.04
N PRO A 259 2.32 8.76 -1.14
CA PRO A 259 2.85 10.12 -1.27
C PRO A 259 1.78 11.19 -1.02
N ARG A 260 2.17 12.31 -0.43
CA ARG A 260 1.31 13.46 -0.16
C ARG A 260 1.97 14.76 -0.69
N PRO A 261 1.20 15.78 -1.10
CA PRO A 261 1.75 17.11 -1.34
C PRO A 261 2.22 17.74 -0.01
N PRO A 262 3.30 18.54 -0.01
CA PRO A 262 3.60 19.47 1.07
C PRO A 262 2.40 20.36 1.41
N GLY A 263 2.25 20.73 2.68
CA GLY A 263 1.09 21.46 3.20
C GLY A 263 -0.06 20.57 3.69
N MET A 264 -0.09 19.28 3.30
CA MET A 264 -1.09 18.33 3.75
C MET A 264 -0.88 17.91 5.23
N LEU A 265 -1.97 17.79 5.99
CA LEU A 265 -1.93 17.38 7.40
C LEU A 265 -1.17 16.07 7.62
N GLY A 266 -0.30 16.05 8.64
CA GLY A 266 0.53 14.90 8.99
C GLY A 266 1.77 14.72 8.10
N PHE A 267 2.01 15.61 7.13
CA PHE A 267 3.24 15.64 6.35
C PHE A 267 4.06 16.92 6.66
N MET A 268 4.91 17.35 5.72
CA MET A 268 5.75 18.55 5.87
C MET A 268 5.02 19.83 5.44
N SER A 269 5.40 20.97 6.03
CA SER A 269 4.98 22.31 5.57
C SER A 269 5.45 22.57 4.12
N GLU A 270 4.72 23.43 3.41
CA GLU A 270 5.13 23.97 2.09
C GLU A 270 6.46 24.73 2.16
N GLU A 271 6.75 25.35 3.30
CA GLU A 271 8.00 26.08 3.59
C GLU A 271 9.17 25.16 3.98
N SER A 272 8.94 23.85 4.08
CA SER A 272 9.99 22.90 4.44
C SER A 272 11.13 22.92 3.41
N PRO A 273 12.42 22.85 3.82
CA PRO A 273 13.52 22.67 2.87
C PRO A 273 13.44 21.35 2.09
N LEU A 274 12.58 20.40 2.52
CA LEU A 274 12.29 19.16 1.80
C LEU A 274 11.09 19.27 0.82
N ALA A 275 10.32 20.36 0.87
CA ALA A 275 9.11 20.54 0.08
C ALA A 275 9.32 20.45 -1.44
N PRO A 276 10.42 20.96 -2.04
CA PRO A 276 10.66 20.80 -3.48
C PRO A 276 10.70 19.33 -3.93
N GLU A 277 11.30 18.45 -3.12
CA GLU A 277 11.32 17.01 -3.40
C GLU A 277 10.00 16.34 -3.00
N GLY A 278 9.32 16.82 -1.96
CA GLY A 278 7.95 16.41 -1.63
C GLY A 278 7.00 16.60 -2.82
N TRP A 279 6.98 17.80 -3.40
CA TRP A 279 6.21 18.13 -4.61
C TRP A 279 6.60 17.27 -5.80
N ARG A 280 7.90 17.04 -6.04
CA ARG A 280 8.37 16.18 -7.14
C ARG A 280 7.89 14.73 -7.01
N ILE A 281 7.90 14.19 -5.79
CA ILE A 281 7.46 12.83 -5.49
C ILE A 281 5.94 12.71 -5.55
N TRP A 282 5.21 13.71 -5.04
CA TRP A 282 3.76 13.82 -5.19
C TRP A 282 3.32 13.84 -6.66
N ASN A 283 3.89 14.74 -7.47
CA ASN A 283 3.56 14.84 -8.89
C ASN A 283 3.89 13.55 -9.64
N ALA A 284 5.05 12.93 -9.39
CA ALA A 284 5.41 11.64 -10.00
C ALA A 284 4.41 10.50 -9.66
N PHE A 285 3.82 10.52 -8.46
CA PHE A 285 2.73 9.61 -8.08
C PHE A 285 1.41 9.95 -8.78
N LYS A 286 1.00 11.23 -8.72
CA LYS A 286 -0.21 11.76 -9.35
C LYS A 286 -0.27 11.46 -10.84
N ASP A 287 0.77 11.81 -11.57
CA ASP A 287 0.82 11.69 -13.03
C ASP A 287 0.77 10.22 -13.46
N ALA A 288 1.45 9.34 -12.71
CA ALA A 288 1.38 7.89 -12.90
C ALA A 288 -0.01 7.32 -12.59
N TYR A 289 -0.68 7.79 -11.54
CA TYR A 289 -2.04 7.38 -11.21
C TYR A 289 -3.02 7.78 -12.32
N LEU A 290 -3.02 9.05 -12.73
CA LEU A 290 -3.91 9.56 -13.78
C LEU A 290 -3.62 8.88 -15.14
N SER A 291 -2.35 8.71 -15.50
CA SER A 291 -1.94 7.98 -16.71
C SER A 291 -2.44 6.54 -16.69
N ALA A 292 -2.18 5.80 -15.60
CA ALA A 292 -2.59 4.41 -15.51
C ALA A 292 -4.11 4.26 -15.46
N CYS A 293 -4.86 5.17 -14.80
CA CYS A 293 -6.31 5.18 -14.84
C CYS A 293 -6.85 5.39 -16.27
N SER A 294 -6.26 6.31 -17.04
CA SER A 294 -6.60 6.53 -18.46
C SER A 294 -6.35 5.26 -19.29
N ASP A 295 -5.13 4.70 -19.21
CA ASP A 295 -4.73 3.52 -19.96
C ASP A 295 -5.60 2.30 -19.59
N LEU A 296 -5.92 2.10 -18.31
CA LEU A 296 -6.83 1.05 -17.82
C LEU A 296 -8.31 1.31 -18.18
N SER A 297 -8.70 2.55 -18.49
CA SER A 297 -10.06 2.90 -18.93
C SER A 297 -10.30 2.64 -20.42
N SER A 298 -9.27 2.78 -21.26
CA SER A 298 -9.35 2.46 -22.70
C SER A 298 -9.71 1.00 -22.99
N THR A 299 -9.56 0.11 -21.99
CA THR A 299 -9.79 -1.34 -22.10
C THR A 299 -11.11 -1.82 -21.50
N GLN A 300 -11.95 -0.93 -20.93
CA GLN A 300 -13.21 -1.30 -20.25
C GLN A 300 -14.28 -0.20 -20.38
N PRO A 301 -15.56 -0.48 -20.05
CA PRO A 301 -16.58 0.56 -19.97
C PRO A 301 -16.17 1.67 -19.00
N SER A 302 -16.63 2.90 -19.28
CA SER A 302 -16.34 4.15 -18.55
C SER A 302 -16.10 3.96 -17.05
N LEU A 303 -15.00 4.54 -16.54
CA LEU A 303 -14.66 4.52 -15.11
C LEU A 303 -15.87 4.96 -14.27
N LYS A 304 -16.09 4.25 -13.17
CA LYS A 304 -17.21 4.49 -12.23
C LYS A 304 -17.04 5.77 -11.37
N PHE A 305 -15.95 6.51 -11.60
CA PHE A 305 -15.51 7.68 -10.85
C PHE A 305 -14.55 8.52 -11.69
N SER A 306 -14.33 9.77 -11.34
CA SER A 306 -13.30 10.65 -11.93
C SER A 306 -11.96 10.53 -11.19
N PRO A 307 -10.89 10.00 -11.81
CA PRO A 307 -9.56 9.92 -11.17
C PRO A 307 -8.96 11.29 -10.86
N ILE A 308 -9.27 12.30 -11.68
CA ILE A 308 -8.83 13.68 -11.46
C ILE A 308 -9.47 14.22 -10.18
N ALA A 309 -10.78 14.03 -10.00
CA ALA A 309 -11.46 14.47 -8.79
C ALA A 309 -10.95 13.74 -7.53
N VAL A 310 -10.57 12.45 -7.60
CA VAL A 310 -9.91 11.76 -6.47
C VAL A 310 -8.61 12.46 -6.05
N ILE A 311 -7.79 12.89 -7.02
CA ILE A 311 -6.53 13.62 -6.76
C ILE A 311 -6.80 15.05 -6.25
N GLU A 312 -7.77 15.76 -6.83
CA GLU A 312 -8.19 17.10 -6.37
C GLU A 312 -8.68 17.02 -4.92
N HIS A 313 -9.55 16.07 -4.59
CA HIS A 313 -10.00 15.81 -3.23
C HIS A 313 -8.80 15.46 -2.32
N MET A 314 -7.89 14.57 -2.73
CA MET A 314 -6.73 14.21 -1.90
C MET A 314 -5.84 15.42 -1.58
N SER A 315 -5.68 16.35 -2.52
CA SER A 315 -4.93 17.59 -2.33
C SER A 315 -5.67 18.55 -1.40
N SER A 316 -6.99 18.69 -1.58
CA SER A 316 -7.81 19.72 -0.92
C SER A 316 -8.44 19.31 0.41
N ILE A 317 -8.59 18.01 0.73
CA ILE A 317 -9.18 17.53 1.99
C ILE A 317 -8.51 18.17 3.22
N TYR A 318 -7.22 18.49 3.16
CA TYR A 318 -6.50 19.19 4.24
C TYR A 318 -5.83 20.49 3.79
N ASN A 319 -6.18 21.02 2.61
CA ASN A 319 -5.75 22.36 2.19
C ASN A 319 -6.82 23.38 2.60
N PRO A 320 -6.55 24.26 3.59
CA PRO A 320 -7.54 25.21 4.09
C PRO A 320 -7.94 26.30 3.08
N HIS A 321 -7.29 26.37 1.91
CA HIS A 321 -7.53 27.41 0.89
C HIS A 321 -8.35 26.93 -0.33
N GLU A 322 -8.46 25.62 -0.58
CA GLU A 322 -8.94 25.12 -1.89
C GLU A 322 -10.42 24.73 -1.93
N ARG A 323 -10.93 23.94 -0.98
CA ARG A 323 -12.33 23.46 -1.01
C ARG A 323 -12.86 23.04 0.35
N TRP A 324 -14.12 23.41 0.58
CA TRP A 324 -14.93 22.97 1.71
C TRP A 324 -15.74 21.74 1.31
N TYR A 325 -15.87 20.77 2.22
CA TYR A 325 -16.66 19.57 2.00
C TYR A 325 -17.72 19.40 3.10
N ASP A 326 -18.87 20.03 2.89
CA ASP A 326 -20.03 19.98 3.80
C ASP A 326 -20.58 18.55 4.01
N ASP A 327 -20.17 17.61 3.15
CA ASP A 327 -20.57 16.20 3.19
C ASP A 327 -19.63 15.32 4.04
N LEU A 328 -18.60 15.90 4.68
CA LEU A 328 -17.73 15.17 5.60
C LEU A 328 -18.45 14.82 6.91
N PHE A 329 -18.39 13.55 7.28
CA PHE A 329 -18.98 13.03 8.52
C PHE A 329 -18.00 13.14 9.70
N GLY A 330 -18.50 13.60 10.85
CA GLY A 330 -17.84 13.44 12.16
C GLY A 330 -16.39 13.90 12.23
N ARG A 331 -15.46 12.96 12.47
CA ARG A 331 -14.03 13.24 12.71
C ARG A 331 -13.34 13.88 11.52
N GLU A 332 -13.78 13.62 10.31
CA GLU A 332 -13.23 14.16 9.08
C GLU A 332 -13.49 15.67 8.99
N ARG A 333 -14.72 16.10 9.33
CA ARG A 333 -15.08 17.53 9.42
C ARG A 333 -14.29 18.21 10.55
N ALA A 334 -14.27 17.61 11.74
CA ALA A 334 -13.49 18.12 12.86
C ALA A 334 -11.98 18.21 12.57
N SER A 335 -11.45 17.37 11.67
CA SER A 335 -10.05 17.45 11.22
C SER A 335 -9.82 18.60 10.23
N GLN A 336 -10.78 18.89 9.33
CA GLN A 336 -10.75 20.12 8.51
C GLN A 336 -10.84 21.37 9.39
N ASP A 337 -11.76 21.38 10.36
CA ASP A 337 -11.93 22.49 11.31
C ASP A 337 -10.68 22.70 12.18
N LEU A 338 -10.02 21.62 12.60
CA LEU A 338 -8.76 21.71 13.34
C LEU A 338 -7.61 22.27 12.47
N CYS A 339 -7.47 21.82 11.21
CA CYS A 339 -6.51 22.42 10.28
C CYS A 339 -6.75 23.92 10.09
N ARG A 340 -8.02 24.34 10.00
CA ARG A 340 -8.43 25.74 9.90
C ARG A 340 -8.00 26.53 11.14
N ILE A 341 -8.30 26.02 12.34
CA ILE A 341 -7.93 26.67 13.61
C ILE A 341 -6.42 26.81 13.74
N LEU A 342 -5.66 25.74 13.46
CA LEU A 342 -4.20 25.75 13.56
C LEU A 342 -3.55 26.77 12.62
N ARG A 343 -3.93 26.82 11.32
CA ARG A 343 -3.41 27.87 10.42
C ARG A 343 -3.86 29.28 10.82
N LEU A 344 -5.06 29.45 11.38
CA LEU A 344 -5.52 30.75 11.85
C LEU A 344 -4.67 31.23 13.04
N MET A 345 -4.30 30.33 13.95
CA MET A 345 -3.36 30.61 15.05
C MET A 345 -1.94 30.90 14.53
N ASP A 346 -1.44 30.18 13.53
CA ASP A 346 -0.12 30.42 12.96
C ASP A 346 -0.06 31.74 12.16
N GLY A 347 -1.13 32.13 11.47
CA GLY A 347 -1.27 33.46 10.86
C GLY A 347 -1.29 34.58 11.90
N ILE A 348 -2.00 34.40 13.02
CA ILE A 348 -1.98 35.35 14.15
C ILE A 348 -0.58 35.42 14.78
N ARG A 349 0.16 34.31 14.87
CA ARG A 349 1.56 34.30 15.34
C ARG A 349 2.51 35.03 14.40
N ALA A 350 2.38 34.86 13.09
CA ALA A 350 3.16 35.60 12.10
C ALA A 350 2.89 37.12 12.19
N LEU A 351 1.64 37.52 12.42
CA LEU A 351 1.24 38.92 12.62
C LEU A 351 1.61 39.51 14.00
N SER A 352 1.98 38.67 14.98
CA SER A 352 2.37 39.09 16.33
C SER A 352 3.87 38.92 16.63
N MET A 353 4.68 38.54 15.63
CA MET A 353 6.13 38.72 15.75
C MET A 353 6.48 40.22 15.70
N PRO A 354 7.23 40.75 16.68
CA PRO A 354 7.55 42.17 16.71
C PRO A 354 8.49 42.57 15.57
N LEU A 355 8.25 43.75 14.99
CA LEU A 355 9.04 44.42 13.95
C LEU A 355 10.48 44.82 14.38
N SER A 356 11.00 44.27 15.49
CA SER A 356 12.26 44.67 16.14
C SER A 356 13.53 44.12 15.46
N ARG A 357 13.53 43.93 14.13
CA ARG A 357 14.70 43.57 13.30
C ARG A 357 14.75 44.30 11.95
N GLN A 358 14.23 45.52 11.89
CA GLN A 358 14.38 46.40 10.72
C GLN A 358 15.06 47.75 11.02
N TRP A 359 15.57 47.95 12.24
CA TRP A 359 16.27 49.19 12.64
C TRP A 359 17.54 48.85 13.41
N SER A 360 18.59 48.45 12.68
CA SER A 360 19.97 48.29 13.14
C SER A 360 20.91 48.23 11.93
N GLU A 361 20.95 49.33 11.17
CA GLU A 361 22.11 49.76 10.37
C GLU A 361 22.65 51.06 10.99
#